data_AF-A0A1V5PDY0-F1
#
_entry.id   AF-A0A1V5PDY0-F1
#
_cell.length_a   1.000
_cell.length_b   1.000
_cell.length_c   1.000
_cell.angle_alpha   90.00
_cell.angle_beta   90.00
_cell.angle_gamma   90.00
#
_symmetry.space_group_name_H-M   'P 1'
#
loop_
_entity.id
_entity.type
_entity.pdbx_description
1 polymer ?
#
loop_
_entity_poly.entity_id
_entity_poly.type
_entity_poly.pdbx_seq_one_letter_code
_entity_poly.pdbx_strand_id
1 'polypeptide(L)'
;MLLVTYPIFADCCSLIGKLSNIQDTFTTSWLKDRLYEIWGERSTLYYSIGRILQTLKYLAVIEPIKPGVYKIKQRKLVSPEAIEVLLMAILLLKEKAYYGIPELTCLPKLFPFVFDVSYEWLHNSDVFKLASFGGKIVLMTE
;
A
#
# COMPACT_ATOMS: atom_id res chain seq x y z
N MET A 1 3.34 -9.34 -8.49
CA MET A 1 3.23 -8.88 -7.08
C MET A 1 1.79 -8.48 -6.81
N LEU A 2 1.20 -8.80 -5.65
CA LEU A 2 -0.26 -8.65 -5.41
C LEU A 2 -0.79 -7.23 -5.67
N LEU A 3 -0.04 -6.19 -5.29
CA LEU A 3 -0.42 -4.78 -5.53
C LEU A 3 -0.63 -4.48 -7.02
N VAL A 4 0.30 -4.93 -7.88
CA VAL A 4 0.26 -4.65 -9.33
C VAL A 4 -0.74 -5.55 -10.06
N THR A 5 -0.84 -6.82 -9.64
CA THR A 5 -1.68 -7.82 -10.32
C THR A 5 -3.17 -7.68 -10.00
N TYR A 6 -3.51 -7.23 -8.78
CA TYR A 6 -4.90 -7.14 -8.31
C TYR A 6 -5.20 -5.71 -7.84
N PRO A 7 -5.77 -4.84 -8.70
CA PRO A 7 -6.01 -3.44 -8.35
C PRO A 7 -6.89 -3.26 -7.10
N ILE A 8 -7.90 -4.12 -6.94
CA ILE A 8 -8.74 -4.18 -5.73
C ILE A 8 -7.91 -4.40 -4.45
N PHE A 9 -6.87 -5.23 -4.51
CA PHE A 9 -5.99 -5.47 -3.37
C PHE A 9 -5.19 -4.21 -3.03
N ALA A 10 -4.70 -3.49 -4.04
CA ALA A 10 -4.02 -2.21 -3.85
C ALA A 10 -4.95 -1.17 -3.22
N ASP A 11 -6.21 -1.09 -3.64
CA ASP A 11 -7.18 -0.17 -3.04
C ASP A 11 -7.57 -0.57 -1.61
N CYS A 12 -7.68 -1.87 -1.33
CA CYS A 12 -7.85 -2.36 0.05
C CYS A 12 -6.68 -1.92 0.94
N CYS A 13 -5.43 -2.11 0.47
CA CYS A 13 -4.25 -1.66 1.21
C CYS A 13 -4.26 -0.15 1.39
N SER A 14 -4.64 0.62 0.36
CA SER A 14 -4.79 2.08 0.44
C SER A 14 -5.79 2.53 1.51
N LEU A 15 -6.98 1.91 1.54
CA LEU A 15 -8.03 2.23 2.51
C LEU A 15 -7.58 1.93 3.95
N ILE A 16 -7.05 0.72 4.18
CA ILE A 16 -6.57 0.31 5.50
C ILE A 16 -5.36 1.16 5.92
N GLY A 17 -4.44 1.44 5.00
CA GLY A 17 -3.27 2.29 5.25
C GLY A 17 -3.65 3.70 5.67
N LYS A 18 -4.59 4.34 4.97
CA LYS A 18 -5.11 5.67 5.35
C LYS A 18 -5.71 5.65 6.75
N LEU A 19 -6.49 4.62 7.06
CA LEU A 19 -7.12 4.47 8.37
C LEU A 19 -6.10 4.20 9.48
N SER A 20 -5.03 3.46 9.18
CA SER A 20 -3.98 3.11 10.15
C SER A 20 -3.24 4.31 10.73
N ASN A 21 -3.27 5.45 10.04
CA ASN A 21 -2.72 6.72 10.53
C ASN A 21 -3.61 7.41 11.57
N ILE A 22 -4.87 6.97 11.71
CA ILE A 22 -5.90 7.58 12.57
C ILE A 22 -6.27 6.64 13.71
N GLN A 23 -6.46 5.35 13.41
CA GLN A 23 -6.86 4.33 14.37
C GLN A 23 -6.30 2.96 13.98
N ASP A 24 -6.18 2.06 14.96
CA ASP A 24 -5.57 0.75 14.79
C ASP A 24 -6.58 -0.38 14.51
N THR A 25 -7.85 -0.05 14.29
CA THR A 25 -8.90 -1.05 14.04
C THR A 25 -9.82 -0.65 12.89
N PHE A 26 -10.45 -1.66 12.27
CA PHE A 26 -11.48 -1.45 11.27
C PHE A 26 -12.51 -2.59 11.28
N THR A 27 -13.68 -2.32 10.71
CA THR A 27 -14.72 -3.34 10.53
C THR A 27 -14.79 -3.80 9.08
N THR A 28 -15.24 -5.04 8.88
CA THR A 28 -15.47 -5.61 7.55
C THR A 28 -16.55 -4.84 6.80
N SER A 29 -17.58 -4.35 7.50
CA SER A 29 -18.62 -3.51 6.91
C SER A 29 -18.06 -2.22 6.35
N TRP A 30 -17.26 -1.49 7.13
CA TRP A 30 -16.62 -0.25 6.69
C TRP A 30 -15.75 -0.48 5.44
N LEU A 31 -14.92 -1.53 5.44
CA LEU A 31 -14.07 -1.82 4.28
C LEU A 31 -14.90 -2.14 3.04
N LYS A 32 -15.99 -2.91 3.22
CA LYS A 32 -16.92 -3.27 2.15
C LYS A 32 -17.59 -2.03 1.56
N ASP A 33 -18.13 -1.15 2.41
CA ASP A 33 -18.82 0.08 1.98
C ASP A 33 -17.86 0.98 1.18
N ARG A 34 -16.62 1.16 1.66
CA ARG A 34 -15.59 1.94 0.94
C ARG A 34 -15.18 1.32 -0.39
N LEU A 35 -15.10 0.00 -0.48
CA LEU A 35 -14.81 -0.67 -1.75
C LEU A 35 -15.98 -0.57 -2.72
N TYR A 36 -17.22 -0.61 -2.22
CA TYR A 36 -18.42 -0.41 -3.03
C TYR A 36 -18.50 0.99 -3.61
N GLU A 37 -18.07 2.02 -2.87
CA GLU A 37 -17.95 3.39 -3.38
C GLU A 37 -16.95 3.50 -4.55
N ILE A 38 -15.84 2.73 -4.52
CA ILE A 38 -14.78 2.79 -5.55
C ILE A 38 -15.11 1.90 -6.76
N TRP A 39 -15.61 0.69 -6.53
CA TRP A 39 -15.74 -0.37 -7.54
C TRP A 39 -17.19 -0.68 -7.94
N GLY A 40 -18.17 -0.10 -7.24
CA GLY A 40 -19.59 -0.40 -7.36
C GLY A 40 -20.00 -1.70 -6.66
N GLU A 41 -21.30 -1.88 -6.42
CA GLU A 41 -21.87 -3.03 -5.71
C GLU A 41 -21.97 -4.29 -6.58
N ARG A 42 -20.81 -4.86 -6.94
CA ARG A 42 -20.76 -6.09 -7.76
C ARG A 42 -20.74 -7.32 -6.86
N SER A 43 -21.50 -8.36 -7.23
CA SER A 43 -21.49 -9.64 -6.50
C SER A 43 -20.09 -10.27 -6.41
N THR A 44 -19.26 -10.08 -7.44
CA THR A 44 -17.86 -10.53 -7.45
C THR A 44 -16.98 -9.82 -6.41
N LEU A 45 -17.28 -8.56 -6.10
CA LEU A 45 -16.56 -7.78 -5.09
C LEU A 45 -16.85 -8.30 -3.69
N TYR A 46 -18.11 -8.66 -3.41
CA TYR A 46 -18.52 -9.26 -2.14
C TYR A 46 -17.65 -10.49 -1.79
N TYR A 47 -17.46 -11.41 -2.73
CA TYR A 47 -16.62 -12.61 -2.51
C TYR A 47 -15.13 -12.29 -2.45
N SER A 48 -14.66 -11.27 -3.16
CA SER A 48 -13.24 -10.90 -3.20
C SER A 48 -12.75 -10.32 -1.87
N ILE A 49 -13.58 -9.54 -1.17
CA ILE A 49 -13.21 -8.91 0.11
C ILE A 49 -12.82 -9.98 1.15
N GLY A 50 -13.59 -11.06 1.25
CA GLY A 50 -13.26 -12.15 2.18
C GLY A 50 -11.91 -12.80 1.88
N ARG A 51 -11.58 -12.99 0.60
CA ARG A 51 -10.28 -13.53 0.16
C ARG A 51 -9.14 -12.57 0.48
N ILE A 52 -9.32 -11.27 0.25
CA ILE A 52 -8.32 -10.25 0.57
C ILE A 52 -8.05 -10.22 2.08
N LEU A 53 -9.10 -10.19 2.91
CA LEU A 53 -8.96 -10.26 4.37
C LEU A 53 -8.26 -11.55 4.82
N GLN A 54 -8.54 -12.68 4.18
CA GLN A 54 -7.83 -13.92 4.45
C GLN A 54 -6.34 -13.84 4.12
N THR A 55 -5.98 -13.25 2.97
CA THR A 55 -4.59 -12.99 2.60
C THR A 55 -3.89 -12.07 3.61
N LEU A 56 -4.52 -10.98 4.02
CA LEU A 56 -3.97 -10.06 5.02
C LEU A 56 -3.76 -10.74 6.40
N LYS A 57 -4.66 -11.65 6.80
CA LYS A 57 -4.46 -12.48 7.99
C LYS A 57 -3.26 -13.41 7.84
N TYR A 58 -3.11 -14.07 6.68
CA TYR A 58 -1.97 -14.96 6.43
C TYR A 58 -0.62 -14.23 6.41
N LEU A 59 -0.61 -12.98 5.95
CA LEU A 59 0.58 -12.11 6.06
C LEU A 59 0.84 -11.64 7.50
N ALA A 60 -0.05 -11.94 8.45
CA ALA A 60 -0.01 -11.49 9.84
C ALA A 60 0.01 -9.96 9.99
N VAL A 61 -0.73 -9.26 9.12
CA VAL A 61 -0.79 -7.78 9.08
C VAL A 61 -2.13 -7.24 9.58
N ILE A 62 -3.11 -8.13 9.77
CA ILE A 62 -4.33 -7.88 10.52
C ILE A 62 -4.62 -9.05 11.47
N GLU A 63 -5.31 -8.79 12.57
CA GLU A 63 -5.70 -9.79 13.56
C GLU A 63 -7.19 -9.64 13.92
N PRO A 64 -7.97 -10.74 13.93
CA PRO A 64 -9.37 -10.66 14.35
C PRO A 64 -9.46 -10.40 15.86
N ILE A 65 -10.19 -9.34 16.24
CA ILE A 65 -10.52 -9.07 17.65
C ILE A 65 -11.82 -9.78 18.02
N LYS A 66 -12.82 -9.65 17.14
CA LYS A 66 -14.14 -10.28 17.23
C LYS A 66 -14.71 -10.43 15.81
N PRO A 67 -15.80 -11.19 15.61
CA PRO A 67 -16.37 -11.37 14.28
C PRO A 67 -16.59 -10.04 13.56
N GLY A 68 -15.96 -9.90 12.38
CA GLY A 68 -16.06 -8.72 11.54
C GLY A 68 -15.20 -7.51 11.94
N VAL A 69 -14.39 -7.59 13.01
CA VAL A 69 -13.53 -6.49 13.48
C VAL A 69 -12.07 -6.93 13.54
N TYR A 70 -11.18 -6.12 12.96
CA TYR A 70 -9.76 -6.43 12.84
C TYR A 70 -8.89 -5.34 13.46
N LYS A 71 -7.83 -5.76 14.16
CA LYS A 71 -6.69 -4.92 14.54
C LYS A 71 -5.67 -4.87 13.41
N ILE A 72 -5.16 -3.69 13.13
CA ILE A 72 -4.12 -3.40 12.15
C ILE A 72 -2.75 -3.64 12.81
N LYS A 73 -1.86 -4.37 12.13
CA LYS A 73 -0.47 -4.60 12.57
C LYS A 73 0.50 -4.08 11.50
N GLN A 74 1.06 -2.90 11.75
CA GLN A 74 2.15 -2.38 10.94
C GLN A 74 3.44 -3.19 11.16
N ARG A 75 4.27 -3.30 10.11
CA ARG A 75 5.49 -4.09 10.12
C ARG A 75 6.67 -3.23 9.69
N LYS A 76 7.67 -3.11 10.56
CA LYS A 76 8.93 -2.48 10.19
C LYS A 76 9.63 -3.35 9.14
N LEU A 77 9.96 -2.78 8.00
CA LEU A 77 10.70 -3.44 6.94
C LEU A 77 12.13 -2.90 6.91
N VAL A 78 13.12 -3.80 6.93
CA VAL A 78 14.54 -3.44 7.03
C VAL A 78 15.36 -3.92 5.82
N SER A 79 14.87 -4.94 5.08
CA SER A 79 15.57 -5.44 3.88
C SER A 79 15.47 -4.40 2.76
N PRO A 80 16.61 -3.87 2.25
CA PRO A 80 16.64 -2.93 1.14
C PRO A 80 16.00 -3.52 -0.13
N GLU A 81 16.21 -4.81 -0.39
CA GLU A 81 15.69 -5.51 -1.56
C GLU A 81 14.15 -5.59 -1.51
N ALA A 82 13.59 -5.86 -0.32
CA ALA A 82 12.14 -5.86 -0.13
C ALA A 82 11.54 -4.46 -0.29
N ILE A 83 12.22 -3.43 0.22
CA ILE A 83 11.81 -2.02 0.04
C ILE A 83 11.85 -1.66 -1.45
N GLU A 84 12.91 -2.04 -2.16
CA GLU A 84 13.05 -1.80 -3.60
C GLU A 84 11.89 -2.40 -4.39
N VAL A 85 11.57 -3.68 -4.14
CA VAL A 85 10.45 -4.38 -4.78
C VAL A 85 9.10 -3.70 -4.50
N LEU A 86 8.89 -3.19 -3.28
CA LEU A 86 7.68 -2.44 -2.94
C LEU A 86 7.60 -1.10 -3.69
N LEU A 87 8.70 -0.35 -3.75
CA LEU A 87 8.75 0.92 -4.48
C LEU A 87 8.57 0.70 -5.99
N MET A 88 9.22 -0.30 -6.57
CA MET A 88 8.99 -0.69 -7.97
C MET A 88 7.51 -1.00 -8.23
N ALA A 89 6.85 -1.73 -7.33
CA ALA A 89 5.43 -2.00 -7.47
C ALA A 89 4.57 -0.74 -7.43
N ILE A 90 4.90 0.24 -6.60
CA ILE A 90 4.23 1.55 -6.60
C ILE A 90 4.39 2.25 -7.94
N LEU A 91 5.61 2.28 -8.50
CA LEU A 91 5.85 2.90 -9.80
C LEU A 91 5.06 2.17 -10.91
N LEU A 92 4.99 0.84 -10.86
CA LEU A 92 4.23 0.04 -11.83
C LEU A 92 2.71 0.23 -11.78
N LEU A 93 2.16 0.80 -10.70
CA LEU A 93 0.74 1.18 -10.66
C LEU A 93 0.44 2.39 -11.56
N LYS A 94 1.46 3.18 -11.95
CA LYS A 94 1.35 4.34 -12.85
C LYS A 94 0.28 5.36 -12.46
N GLU A 95 0.05 5.54 -11.15
CA GLU A 95 -0.92 6.52 -10.63
C GLU A 95 -0.42 7.97 -10.69
N LYS A 96 0.91 8.16 -10.63
CA LYS A 96 1.57 9.46 -10.78
C LYS A 96 2.77 9.33 -11.71
N ALA A 97 3.09 10.41 -12.43
CA ALA A 97 4.28 10.50 -13.28
C ALA A 97 5.59 10.54 -12.47
N TYR A 98 5.52 11.03 -11.23
CA TYR A 98 6.66 11.09 -10.32
C TYR A 98 6.18 11.08 -8.86
N TYR A 99 7.10 10.74 -7.96
CA TYR A 99 6.92 10.79 -6.52
C TYR A 99 8.07 11.55 -5.84
N GLY A 100 7.77 12.49 -4.94
CA GLY A 100 8.76 13.08 -4.06
C GLY A 100 9.31 12.05 -3.06
N ILE A 101 10.59 12.15 -2.71
CA ILE A 101 11.22 11.21 -1.76
C ILE A 101 10.47 11.15 -0.41
N PRO A 102 10.06 12.29 0.20
CA PRO A 102 9.33 12.24 1.48
C PRO A 102 7.94 11.63 1.40
N GLU A 103 7.30 11.57 0.22
CA GLU A 103 5.99 10.92 0.10
C GLU A 103 6.10 9.40 -0.02
N LEU A 104 7.24 8.86 -0.46
CA LEU A 104 7.42 7.41 -0.71
C LEU A 104 7.18 6.57 0.55
N THR A 105 7.54 7.05 1.73
CA THR A 105 7.39 6.30 2.99
C THR A 105 5.97 6.36 3.56
N CYS A 106 5.14 7.28 3.07
CA CYS A 106 3.82 7.58 3.59
C CYS A 106 2.68 7.16 2.66
N LEU A 107 2.98 6.46 1.54
CA LEU A 107 1.96 6.05 0.60
C LEU A 107 1.04 4.98 1.23
N PRO A 108 -0.28 5.20 1.32
CA PRO A 108 -1.18 4.25 1.96
C PRO A 108 -1.18 2.85 1.34
N LYS A 109 -0.89 2.74 0.03
CA LYS A 109 -0.78 1.46 -0.69
C LYS A 109 0.39 0.59 -0.22
N LEU A 110 1.35 1.16 0.50
CA LEU A 110 2.47 0.42 1.11
C LEU A 110 2.09 -0.22 2.44
N PHE A 111 0.87 0.00 2.95
CA PHE A 111 0.34 -0.79 4.05
C PHE A 111 0.63 -2.28 3.80
N PRO A 112 1.23 -2.98 4.76
CA PRO A 112 1.43 -2.65 6.18
C PRO A 112 2.84 -2.22 6.54
N PHE A 113 3.69 -1.96 5.56
CA PHE A 113 5.11 -1.79 5.76
C PHE A 113 5.45 -0.36 6.16
N VAL A 114 6.29 -0.24 7.18
CA VAL A 114 6.88 1.02 7.62
C VAL A 114 8.38 0.92 7.43
N PHE A 115 8.94 1.84 6.66
CA PHE A 115 10.35 1.90 6.34
C PHE A 115 10.74 3.34 5.98
N ASP A 116 12.03 3.60 6.02
CA ASP A 116 12.61 4.88 5.64
C ASP A 116 13.36 4.74 4.31
N VAL A 117 13.34 5.80 3.52
CA VAL A 117 14.05 5.86 2.23
C VAL A 117 14.92 7.10 2.24
N SER A 118 16.22 6.92 2.09
CA SER A 118 17.17 8.03 1.96
C SER A 118 17.39 8.40 0.50
N TYR A 119 17.71 9.67 0.24
CA TYR A 119 18.11 10.11 -1.09
C TYR A 119 19.35 9.38 -1.59
N GLU A 120 20.36 9.20 -0.73
CA GLU A 120 21.62 8.52 -1.07
C GLU A 120 21.39 7.10 -1.57
N TRP A 121 20.48 6.35 -0.92
CA TRP A 121 20.15 4.98 -1.33
C TRP A 121 19.46 4.95 -2.70
N LEU A 122 18.49 5.84 -2.94
CA LEU A 122 17.83 5.95 -4.24
C LEU A 122 18.80 6.38 -5.35
N HIS A 123 19.68 7.34 -5.06
CA HIS A 123 20.64 7.87 -6.03
C HIS A 123 21.68 6.82 -6.45
N ASN A 124 22.07 5.94 -5.53
CA ASN A 124 23.04 4.87 -5.80
C ASN A 124 22.40 3.60 -6.38
N SER A 125 21.08 3.58 -6.60
CA SER A 125 20.38 2.44 -7.19
C SER A 125 20.31 2.57 -8.71
N ASP A 126 20.71 1.52 -9.43
CA ASP A 126 20.57 1.44 -10.90
C ASP A 126 19.11 1.21 -11.34
N VAL A 127 18.21 0.93 -10.39
CA VAL A 127 16.80 0.59 -10.65
C VAL A 127 15.92 1.84 -10.70
N PHE A 128 16.31 2.91 -9.98
CA PHE A 128 15.49 4.09 -9.79
C PHE A 128 15.99 5.29 -10.58
N LYS A 129 15.10 5.89 -11.39
CA LYS A 129 15.40 7.13 -12.10
C LYS A 129 14.97 8.35 -11.29
N LEU A 130 15.93 9.19 -10.93
CA LEU A 130 15.68 10.46 -10.25
C LEU A 130 15.74 11.63 -11.24
N ALA A 131 14.88 12.63 -11.02
CA ALA A 131 14.88 13.88 -11.78
C ALA A 131 14.68 15.09 -10.86
N SER A 132 15.02 16.29 -11.33
CA SER A 132 14.71 17.54 -10.66
C SER A 132 13.45 18.17 -11.28
N PHE A 133 12.42 18.35 -10.47
CA PHE A 133 11.18 19.04 -10.84
C PHE A 133 10.92 20.19 -9.87
N GLY A 134 10.89 21.42 -10.39
CA GLY A 134 10.63 22.61 -9.58
C GLY A 134 11.62 22.80 -8.42
N GLY A 135 12.88 22.40 -8.60
CA GLY A 135 13.93 22.47 -7.57
C GLY A 135 13.86 21.37 -6.50
N LYS A 136 12.97 20.38 -6.66
CA LYS A 136 12.90 19.20 -5.78
C LYS A 136 13.29 17.94 -6.53
N ILE A 137 13.99 17.05 -5.84
CA ILE A 137 14.33 15.73 -6.38
C ILE A 137 13.12 14.82 -6.25
N VAL A 138 12.77 14.17 -7.35
CA VAL A 138 11.64 13.24 -7.46
C VAL A 138 12.08 11.94 -8.10
N LEU A 139 11.42 10.85 -7.71
CA LEU A 139 11.50 9.53 -8.31
C LEU A 139 10.53 9.46 -9.50
N MET A 140 11.03 9.11 -10.68
CA MET A 140 10.25 9.06 -11.91
C MET A 140 9.56 7.70 -12.09
N THR A 141 8.32 7.74 -12.57
CA THR A 141 7.61 6.56 -13.04
C THR A 141 7.87 6.41 -14.54
N GLU A 142 8.53 5.34 -14.97
CA GLU A 142 8.79 5.07 -16.40
C GLU A 142 7.53 4.68 -17.21
#